data_AF-A0A8T4SA90-F1
#
_entry.id   AF-A0A8T4SA90-F1
#
_cell.length_a   1.000
_cell.length_b   1.000
_cell.length_c   1.000
_cell.angle_alpha   90.00
_cell.angle_beta   90.00
_cell.angle_gamma   90.00
#
_symmetry.space_group_name_H-M   'P 1'
#
loop_
_entity.id
_entity.type
_entity.pdbx_description
1 polymer ?
#
loop_
_entity_poly.entity_id
_entity_poly.type
_entity_poly.pdbx_seq_one_letter_code
_entity_poly.pdbx_strand_id
1 'polypeptide(L)'
;KIVVKLVEIGIEGGRGNIVERIRFAQDLFKENPECLEFQELITEAEKALEKEEYEKATGYIEAAINACRDTITSLGGSMQMPSPKTDYFKVFLMVISASMFAWLVMELWFKRGRRQKRQIKTETLKRGESVKRR
;
A
#
# COMPACT_ATOMS: atom_id res chain seq x y z
N LYS A 1 -1.99 -3.53 21.56
CA LYS A 1 -1.84 -2.07 21.78
C LYS A 1 -0.78 -1.87 22.86
N ILE A 2 0.50 -1.81 22.48
CA ILE A 2 1.67 -1.80 23.41
C ILE A 2 2.36 -0.42 23.44
N VAL A 3 1.86 0.56 22.66
CA VAL A 3 2.47 1.89 22.48
C VAL A 3 2.41 2.78 23.74
N VAL A 4 1.68 2.40 24.79
CA VAL A 4 1.36 3.30 25.92
C VAL A 4 2.47 3.37 26.98
N LYS A 5 3.37 2.38 27.09
CA LYS A 5 4.44 2.41 28.11
C LYS A 5 5.69 3.20 27.75
N LEU A 6 5.81 3.68 26.50
CA LEU A 6 7.02 4.38 26.04
C LEU A 6 7.19 5.81 26.58
N VAL A 7 6.18 6.40 27.24
CA VAL A 7 6.18 7.84 27.56
C VAL A 7 6.54 8.16 29.02
N GLU A 8 6.60 7.17 29.92
CA GLU A 8 6.83 7.42 31.36
C GLU A 8 8.27 7.21 31.84
N ILE A 9 9.20 6.73 31.01
CA ILE A 9 10.60 6.59 31.43
C ILE A 9 11.31 7.93 31.23
N GLY A 10 11.07 8.78 32.23
CA GLY A 10 11.57 10.14 32.35
C GLY A 10 13.08 10.26 32.18
N ILE A 11 13.42 11.41 31.59
CA ILE A 11 14.73 12.02 31.47
C ILE A 11 15.23 12.36 32.88
N GLU A 12 16.01 11.48 33.51
CA GLU A 12 16.83 11.84 34.68
C GLU A 12 18.19 11.14 34.60
N GLY A 13 19.21 11.89 34.20
CA GLY A 13 20.58 11.42 34.00
C GLY A 13 21.30 11.04 35.30
N GLY A 14 21.27 9.75 35.64
CA GLY A 14 22.09 9.16 36.71
C GLY A 14 22.55 7.74 36.34
N ARG A 15 23.72 7.30 36.86
CA ARG A 15 24.33 5.97 36.58
C ARG A 15 23.34 4.80 36.73
N GLY A 16 22.47 4.86 37.73
CA GLY A 16 21.44 3.84 37.98
C GLY A 16 20.34 3.79 36.90
N ASN A 17 20.05 4.94 36.26
CA ASN A 17 19.03 5.06 35.22
C ASN A 17 19.50 4.43 33.89
N ILE A 18 20.81 4.52 33.57
CA ILE A 18 21.34 4.04 32.29
C ILE A 18 21.29 2.51 32.18
N VAL A 19 21.65 1.79 33.24
CA VAL A 19 21.59 0.32 33.26
C VAL A 19 20.15 -0.18 33.10
N GLU A 20 19.20 0.49 33.75
CA GLU A 20 17.78 0.17 33.62
C GLU A 20 17.26 0.45 32.20
N ARG A 21 17.72 1.54 31.57
CA ARG A 21 17.41 1.86 30.17
C ARG A 21 18.01 0.86 29.17
N ILE A 22 19.23 0.36 29.41
CA ILE A 22 19.83 -0.72 28.60
C ILE A 22 18.95 -1.96 28.68
N ARG A 23 18.58 -2.37 29.90
CA ARG A 23 17.71 -3.54 30.11
C ARG A 23 16.35 -3.35 29.46
N PHE A 24 15.75 -2.17 29.57
CA PHE A 24 14.51 -1.83 28.89
C PHE A 24 14.64 -1.96 27.37
N ALA A 25 15.72 -1.44 26.78
CA ALA A 25 15.96 -1.55 25.35
C ALA A 25 16.16 -3.02 24.91
N GLN A 26 16.87 -3.82 25.69
CA GLN A 26 17.03 -5.25 25.41
C GLN A 26 15.69 -6.00 25.48
N ASP A 27 14.84 -5.69 26.46
CA ASP A 27 13.52 -6.31 26.58
C ASP A 27 12.58 -5.83 25.45
N LEU A 28 12.67 -4.56 25.04
CA LEU A 28 11.98 -4.02 23.87
C LEU A 28 12.37 -4.79 22.59
N PHE A 29 13.65 -5.11 22.40
CA PHE A 29 14.12 -5.80 21.20
C PHE A 29 13.73 -7.28 21.19
N LYS A 30 13.64 -7.93 22.35
CA LYS A 30 13.11 -9.30 22.46
C LYS A 30 11.64 -9.38 22.06
N GLU A 31 10.85 -8.37 22.41
CA GLU A 31 9.44 -8.29 22.02
C GLU A 31 9.24 -7.87 20.56
N ASN A 32 10.24 -7.22 19.93
CA ASN A 32 10.16 -6.65 18.59
C ASN A 32 11.41 -7.06 17.77
N PRO A 33 11.40 -8.23 17.08
CA PRO A 33 12.55 -8.75 16.35
C PRO A 33 13.05 -7.85 15.21
N GLU A 34 12.22 -6.93 14.72
CA GLU A 34 12.60 -5.87 13.79
C GLU A 34 13.62 -4.88 14.36
N CYS A 35 13.71 -4.75 15.69
CA CYS A 35 14.65 -3.86 16.35
C CYS A 35 16.02 -4.48 16.60
N LEU A 36 16.21 -5.77 16.27
CA LEU A 36 17.47 -6.48 16.46
C LEU A 36 18.63 -5.85 15.67
N GLU A 37 18.32 -5.10 14.61
CA GLU A 37 19.26 -4.31 13.81
C GLU A 37 19.99 -3.24 14.66
N PHE A 38 19.34 -2.71 15.70
CA PHE A 38 19.90 -1.67 16.56
C PHE A 38 20.67 -2.22 17.77
N GLN A 39 20.89 -3.54 17.85
CA GLN A 39 21.61 -4.20 18.95
C GLN A 39 23.06 -3.69 19.09
N GLU A 40 23.68 -3.27 17.99
CA GLU A 40 25.03 -2.71 18.01
C GLU A 40 25.09 -1.42 18.86
N LEU A 41 24.07 -0.57 18.79
CA LEU A 41 23.99 0.65 19.60
C LEU A 41 23.88 0.35 21.09
N ILE A 42 23.17 -0.72 21.47
CA ILE A 42 23.12 -1.18 22.86
C ILE A 42 24.49 -1.71 23.32
N THR A 43 25.20 -2.41 22.44
CA THR A 43 26.55 -2.90 22.72
C THR A 43 27.54 -1.73 22.90
N GLU A 44 27.43 -0.69 22.09
CA GLU A 44 28.25 0.53 22.24
C GLU A 44 27.88 1.33 23.50
N ALA A 45 26.61 1.32 23.90
CA ALA A 45 26.18 1.91 25.17
C ALA A 45 26.79 1.19 26.39
N GLU A 46 26.83 -0.15 26.38
CA GLU A 46 27.48 -0.95 27.42
C GLU A 46 28.97 -0.64 27.51
N LYS A 47 29.68 -0.59 26.37
CA LYS A 47 31.10 -0.20 26.32
C LYS A 47 31.35 1.22 26.82
N ALA A 48 30.48 2.17 26.48
CA ALA A 48 30.58 3.54 26.97
C ALA A 48 30.35 3.62 28.49
N LEU A 49 29.44 2.78 29.02
CA LEU A 49 29.18 2.68 30.46
C LEU A 49 30.37 2.09 31.22
N GLU A 50 31.05 1.07 30.67
CA GLU A 50 32.29 0.52 31.23
C GLU A 50 33.42 1.55 31.29
N LYS A 51 33.45 2.48 30.33
CA LYS A 51 34.42 3.60 30.28
C LYS A 51 34.00 4.82 31.10
N GLU A 52 32.92 4.72 31.86
CA GLU A 52 32.34 5.83 32.64
C GLU A 52 31.87 7.03 31.77
N GLU A 53 31.67 6.82 30.47
CA GLU A 53 31.21 7.82 29.51
C GLU A 53 29.66 7.87 29.46
N TYR A 54 29.01 8.29 30.55
CA TYR A 54 27.55 8.22 30.70
C TYR A 54 26.75 8.98 29.64
N GLU A 55 27.25 10.13 29.21
CA GLU A 55 26.58 10.96 28.21
C GLU A 55 26.54 10.24 26.85
N LYS A 56 27.65 9.60 26.46
CA LYS A 56 27.71 8.77 25.25
C LYS A 56 26.85 7.53 25.38
N ALA A 57 26.89 6.85 26.52
CA ALA A 57 26.04 5.68 26.78
C ALA A 57 24.56 6.04 26.63
N THR A 58 24.14 7.18 27.18
CA THR A 58 22.77 7.69 27.06
C THR A 58 22.41 8.00 25.62
N GLY A 59 23.30 8.67 24.88
CA GLY A 59 23.08 8.98 23.47
C GLY A 59 22.91 7.72 22.61
N TYR A 60 23.71 6.68 22.83
CA TYR A 60 23.57 5.41 22.10
C TYR A 60 22.25 4.69 22.42
N ILE A 61 21.82 4.68 23.68
CA ILE A 61 20.55 4.04 24.09
C ILE A 61 19.36 4.81 23.50
N GLU A 62 19.38 6.13 23.57
CA GLU A 62 18.30 6.96 23.01
C GLU A 62 18.22 6.82 21.49
N ALA A 63 19.37 6.77 20.80
CA ALA A 63 19.40 6.48 19.37
C ALA A 63 18.79 5.10 19.06
N ALA A 64 19.14 4.07 19.84
CA ALA A 64 18.63 2.71 19.65
C ALA A 64 17.10 2.62 19.88
N ILE A 65 16.60 3.22 20.96
CA ILE A 65 15.17 3.22 21.30
C ILE A 65 14.38 4.03 20.26
N ASN A 66 14.87 5.20 19.86
CA ASN A 66 14.19 6.05 18.88
C ASN A 66 14.16 5.39 17.50
N ALA A 67 15.28 4.82 17.05
CA ALA A 67 15.34 4.12 15.76
C ALA A 67 14.42 2.89 15.75
N CYS A 68 14.38 2.12 16.84
CA CYS A 68 13.45 1.00 17.00
C CYS A 68 11.99 1.49 16.98
N ARG A 69 11.67 2.56 17.72
CA ARG A 69 10.33 3.15 17.73
C ARG A 69 9.90 3.61 16.34
N ASP A 70 10.78 4.29 15.62
CA ASP A 70 10.51 4.78 14.26
C ASP A 70 10.30 3.59 13.30
N THR A 71 11.09 2.54 13.44
CA THR A 71 10.96 1.30 12.68
C THR A 71 9.61 0.64 12.93
N ILE A 72 9.25 0.38 14.18
CA ILE A 72 7.94 -0.20 14.56
C ILE A 72 6.78 0.68 14.06
N THR A 73 6.91 2.01 14.19
CA THR A 73 5.89 2.97 13.76
C THR A 73 5.77 3.00 12.23
N SER A 74 6.88 2.89 11.50
CA SER A 74 6.91 2.81 10.05
C SER A 74 6.35 1.48 9.52
N LEU A 75 6.59 0.37 10.21
CA LEU A 75 5.96 -0.93 9.92
C LEU A 75 4.45 -0.90 10.18
N GLY A 76 4.01 -0.23 11.24
CA GLY A 76 2.59 0.06 11.49
C GLY A 76 1.97 1.09 10.53
N GLY A 77 2.81 1.86 9.83
CA GLY A 77 2.42 3.01 9.02
C GLY A 77 2.47 2.81 7.51
N SER A 78 3.43 2.06 6.96
CA SER A 78 3.54 1.60 5.56
C SER A 78 4.97 1.19 5.20
N MET A 79 5.20 -0.10 4.98
CA MET A 79 5.87 -0.53 3.74
C MET A 79 4.81 -1.05 2.79
N GLN A 80 3.98 -0.12 2.29
CA GLN A 80 3.43 -0.33 0.96
C GLN A 80 4.60 -0.07 0.02
N MET A 81 5.18 -1.14 -0.52
CA MET A 81 5.71 -1.11 -1.90
C MET A 81 4.73 -0.25 -2.71
N PRO A 82 5.14 0.70 -3.57
CA PRO A 82 4.20 1.46 -4.36
C PRO A 82 3.50 0.47 -5.30
N SER A 83 2.46 -0.19 -4.78
CA SER A 83 1.42 -0.75 -5.59
C SER A 83 0.98 0.45 -6.42
N PRO A 84 1.02 0.36 -7.76
CA PRO A 84 0.38 1.39 -8.54
C PRO A 84 -1.01 1.48 -7.94
N LYS A 85 -1.36 2.64 -7.36
CA LYS A 85 -2.73 2.93 -6.97
C LYS A 85 -3.47 3.07 -8.29
N THR A 86 -3.66 1.95 -8.99
CA THR A 86 -4.61 1.80 -10.06
C THR A 86 -5.92 2.08 -9.38
N ASP A 87 -6.38 3.30 -9.60
CA ASP A 87 -7.64 3.82 -9.16
C ASP A 87 -8.70 2.88 -9.77
N TYR A 88 -9.08 1.86 -9.02
CA TYR A 88 -9.98 0.80 -9.48
C TYR A 88 -11.28 1.42 -9.99
N PHE A 89 -11.66 2.58 -9.46
CA PHE A 89 -12.76 3.38 -9.94
C PHE A 89 -12.55 3.89 -11.39
N LYS A 90 -11.36 4.39 -11.75
CA LYS A 90 -11.03 4.78 -13.13
C LYS A 90 -10.98 3.59 -14.08
N VAL A 91 -10.40 2.47 -13.65
CA VAL A 91 -10.37 1.25 -14.46
C VAL A 91 -11.78 0.73 -14.70
N PHE A 92 -12.62 0.73 -13.66
CA PHE A 92 -14.03 0.35 -13.73
C PHE A 92 -14.83 1.26 -14.68
N LEU A 93 -14.65 2.59 -14.60
CA LEU A 93 -15.28 3.55 -15.51
C LEU A 93 -14.84 3.34 -16.98
N MET A 94 -13.56 2.99 -17.20
CA MET A 94 -13.05 2.71 -18.54
C MET A 94 -13.67 1.44 -19.14
N VAL A 95 -13.82 0.38 -18.34
CA VAL A 95 -14.46 -0.88 -18.77
C VAL A 95 -15.96 -0.68 -19.05
N ILE A 96 -16.66 0.08 -18.21
CA ILE A 96 -18.09 0.39 -18.42
C ILE A 96 -18.27 1.19 -19.71
N SER A 97 -17.47 2.24 -19.91
CA SER A 97 -17.58 3.06 -21.12
C SER A 97 -17.27 2.27 -22.38
N ALA A 98 -16.20 1.46 -22.39
CA ALA A 98 -15.88 0.58 -23.53
C ALA A 98 -17.01 -0.43 -23.83
N SER A 99 -17.61 -1.01 -22.79
CA SER A 99 -18.72 -1.95 -22.93
C SER A 99 -19.98 -1.30 -23.49
N MET A 100 -20.33 -0.08 -23.02
CA MET A 100 -21.45 0.68 -23.56
C MET A 100 -21.25 1.07 -25.03
N PHE A 101 -20.04 1.51 -25.38
CA PHE A 101 -19.70 1.85 -26.77
C PHE A 101 -19.80 0.64 -27.69
N ALA A 102 -19.26 -0.52 -27.27
CA ALA A 102 -19.36 -1.76 -28.05
C ALA A 102 -20.81 -2.18 -28.28
N TRP A 103 -21.67 -2.05 -27.25
CA TRP A 103 -23.08 -2.40 -27.35
C TRP A 103 -23.83 -1.47 -28.33
N LEU A 104 -23.59 -0.16 -28.26
CA LEU A 104 -24.16 0.81 -29.22
C LEU A 104 -23.75 0.51 -30.66
N VAL A 105 -22.47 0.23 -30.90
CA VAL A 105 -21.96 -0.11 -32.24
C VAL A 105 -22.64 -1.38 -32.76
N MET A 106 -22.77 -2.41 -31.91
CA MET A 106 -23.45 -3.66 -32.26
C MET A 106 -24.92 -3.43 -32.62
N GLU A 107 -25.63 -2.60 -31.85
CA GLU A 107 -27.04 -2.29 -32.11
C GLU A 107 -27.22 -1.54 -33.45
N LEU A 108 -26.34 -0.58 -33.75
CA LEU A 108 -26.34 0.16 -35.01
C LEU A 108 -26.02 -0.76 -36.20
N TRP A 109 -25.05 -1.67 -36.04
CA TRP A 109 -24.75 -2.70 -37.05
C TRP A 109 -25.95 -3.59 -37.32
N PHE A 110 -26.59 -4.08 -36.26
CA PHE A 110 -27.77 -4.94 -36.37
C PHE A 110 -28.96 -4.21 -37.03
N LYS A 111 -29.16 -2.93 -36.69
CA LYS A 111 -30.18 -2.08 -37.33
C LYS A 111 -29.86 -1.83 -38.81
N ARG A 112 -28.60 -1.57 -39.18
CA ARG A 112 -28.18 -1.43 -40.60
C ARG A 112 -28.39 -2.72 -41.39
N GLY A 113 -28.02 -3.86 -40.83
CA GLY A 113 -28.23 -5.18 -41.46
C GLY A 113 -29.72 -5.48 -41.72
N ARG A 114 -30.61 -5.11 -40.78
CA ARG A 114 -32.06 -5.25 -41.00
C ARG A 114 -32.62 -4.32 -42.07
N ARG A 115 -32.06 -3.11 -42.24
CA ARG A 115 -32.51 -2.17 -43.29
C ARG A 115 -32.15 -2.66 -44.69
N GLN A 116 -30.94 -3.18 -44.90
CA GLN A 116 -30.53 -3.74 -46.20
C GLN A 116 -31.39 -4.95 -46.61
N LYS A 117 -31.68 -5.87 -45.67
CA LYS A 117 -32.55 -7.03 -45.95
C LYS A 117 -33.97 -6.62 -46.36
N ARG A 118 -34.50 -5.51 -45.82
CA ARG A 118 -35.83 -4.98 -46.21
C ARG A 118 -35.83 -4.42 -47.63
N GLN A 119 -34.78 -3.71 -48.04
CA GLN A 119 -34.68 -3.14 -49.39
C GLN A 119 -34.55 -4.25 -50.46
N ILE A 120 -33.70 -5.25 -50.25
CA ILE A 120 -33.54 -6.38 -51.18
C ILE A 120 -34.84 -7.17 -51.36
N LYS A 121 -35.60 -7.39 -50.27
CA LYS A 121 -36.92 -8.05 -50.36
C LYS A 121 -37.94 -7.21 -51.15
N THR A 122 -37.85 -5.89 -51.07
CA THR A 122 -38.77 -4.99 -51.79
C THR A 122 -38.45 -4.94 -53.28
N GLU A 123 -37.17 -4.95 -53.66
CA GLU A 123 -36.75 -4.99 -55.06
C GLU A 123 -37.03 -6.33 -55.73
N THR A 124 -36.82 -7.45 -55.03
CA THR A 124 -37.16 -8.79 -55.53
C THR A 124 -38.67 -8.96 -55.74
N LEU A 125 -39.51 -8.43 -54.85
CA LEU A 125 -40.97 -8.45 -55.02
C LEU A 125 -41.42 -7.67 -56.28
N LYS A 126 -40.89 -6.44 -56.45
CA LYS A 126 -41.18 -5.61 -57.63
C LYS A 126 -40.73 -6.25 -58.95
N ARG A 127 -39.61 -6.98 -58.95
CA ARG A 127 -39.11 -7.71 -60.13
C ARG A 127 -39.95 -8.95 -60.46
N GLY A 128 -40.52 -9.63 -59.47
CA GLY A 128 -41.46 -10.73 -59.69
C GLY A 128 -42.79 -10.28 -60.29
N GLU A 129 -43.31 -9.14 -59.85
CA GLU A 129 -44.57 -8.57 -60.37
C GLU A 129 -44.46 -8.03 -61.80
N SER A 130 -43.28 -7.56 -62.22
CA SER A 130 -43.07 -7.08 -63.60
C SER A 130 -42.90 -8.22 -64.62
N VAL A 131 -42.41 -9.39 -64.19
CA VAL A 131 -42.31 -10.59 -65.05
C VAL A 131 -43.67 -11.25 -65.25
N LYS A 132 -44.56 -11.23 -64.24
CA LYS A 132 -45.91 -11.83 -64.32
C LYS A 132 -46.90 -11.06 -65.22
N ARG A 133 -46.52 -9.85 -65.65
CA ARG A 133 -47.38 -8.95 -66.46
C ARG A 133 -47.07 -8.95 -67.96
N ARG A 134 -46.07 -9.72 -68.41
CA ARG A 134 -45.82 -10.05 -69.82
C ARG A 134 -46.32 -11.46 -70.10
#